data_AF-A0A1C5M760-F1
#
_entry.id   AF-A0A1C5M760-F1
#
_cell.length_a   1.000
_cell.length_b   1.000
_cell.length_c   1.000
_cell.angle_alpha   90.00
_cell.angle_beta   90.00
_cell.angle_gamma   90.00
#
_symmetry.space_group_name_H-M   'P 1'
#
loop_
_entity.id
_entity.type
_entity.pdbx_description
1 polymer ?
#
loop_
_entity_poly.entity_id
_entity_poly.type
_entity_poly.pdbx_seq_one_letter_code
_entity_poly.pdbx_strand_id
1 'polypeptide(L)'
;MLKEKIVYKDELPINVVTANITEYPIHFHDDMEVVYVLDGSVILRNGYYTYTLKQGDVFILNDREMHSFQRTDEDNLVMMFQMDLTYFSRYYDNLKNNFFVTDIEDDSDESLEVLRTLLARIMMEILQKGYGYEHKVIESTHNLIACLLSDFQYFVMENGRFKNELKNKGNKILAGRLNRITDYMYDNYTRKLTLSEIADREHLSIYYLSHIIKEATGLSFQDLLSYIRVEESERLLLGTNKKIGAIAEETGFSAVRYYIKHFEQWFGMHPLEYRKKYIGKIISRDIAAQYKLATPAEIEEAIRKQVKGIYADYADKFKAKPVIIDIDIYDEFAEVIKKPVSMSEIMERDVNRVLADPYRKFRELNENIIAAGENYIVSTKCKFPGVLNSLSILVYNFDENTGKNLRKIMSRDDLMRIVRNYENEMEFLVRCTGLSGNFRVIRYRMEKENFLAKIAHGFNPDKRSSLRENFINKMISEPNIRTSSYISSDALSVRTIFEGVGAELILIDRI
;
A
#
# COMPACT_ATOMS: atom_id res chain seq x y z
N MET A 1 2.50 -4.21 -31.09
CA MET A 1 3.62 -5.13 -31.37
C MET A 1 3.57 -6.15 -30.26
N LEU A 2 3.68 -7.45 -30.55
CA LEU A 2 3.48 -8.49 -29.52
C LEU A 2 4.40 -8.29 -28.30
N LYS A 3 5.61 -7.82 -28.54
CA LYS A 3 6.52 -7.36 -27.50
C LYS A 3 6.11 -5.96 -27.04
N GLU A 4 5.73 -5.84 -25.79
CA GLU A 4 5.53 -4.57 -25.12
C GLU A 4 6.87 -3.99 -24.65
N LYS A 5 6.98 -2.66 -24.66
CA LYS A 5 8.14 -1.95 -24.14
C LYS A 5 7.71 -1.19 -22.89
N ILE A 6 8.21 -1.62 -21.75
CA ILE A 6 8.02 -0.91 -20.49
C ILE A 6 8.84 0.37 -20.50
N VAL A 7 8.23 1.46 -20.03
CA VAL A 7 8.86 2.78 -19.95
C VAL A 7 9.01 3.13 -18.49
N TYR A 8 10.27 3.26 -18.08
CA TYR A 8 10.65 3.68 -16.74
C TYR A 8 10.63 5.20 -16.62
N LYS A 9 10.02 5.72 -15.56
CA LYS A 9 9.93 7.16 -15.27
C LYS A 9 11.03 7.58 -14.30
N ASP A 10 11.42 8.85 -14.35
CA ASP A 10 12.13 9.53 -13.25
C ASP A 10 13.42 8.81 -12.76
N GLU A 11 14.24 8.30 -13.68
CA GLU A 11 15.49 7.56 -13.38
C GLU A 11 15.31 6.27 -12.54
N LEU A 12 14.08 5.84 -12.29
CA LEU A 12 13.80 4.63 -11.52
C LEU A 12 13.93 3.40 -12.42
N PRO A 13 14.66 2.34 -12.02
CA PRO A 13 14.75 1.08 -12.77
C PRO A 13 13.52 0.18 -12.60
N ILE A 14 12.37 0.76 -12.23
CA ILE A 14 11.12 0.06 -11.96
C ILE A 14 9.92 0.85 -12.49
N ASN A 15 8.85 0.16 -12.83
CA ASN A 15 7.55 0.73 -13.18
C ASN A 15 6.48 0.05 -12.35
N VAL A 16 5.52 0.81 -11.82
CA VAL A 16 4.39 0.24 -11.08
C VAL A 16 3.10 0.81 -11.61
N VAL A 17 2.21 -0.09 -12.05
CA VAL A 17 0.89 0.26 -12.55
C VAL A 17 -0.14 -0.43 -11.67
N THR A 18 -1.05 0.34 -11.08
CA THR A 18 -2.20 -0.23 -10.35
C THR A 18 -3.49 0.15 -11.06
N ALA A 19 -4.28 -0.85 -11.43
CA ALA A 19 -5.45 -0.63 -12.27
C ALA A 19 -6.56 -1.66 -12.04
N ASN A 20 -7.79 -1.25 -12.36
CA ASN A 20 -8.89 -2.16 -12.64
C ASN A 20 -8.78 -2.63 -14.09
N ILE A 21 -8.52 -3.91 -14.28
CA ILE A 21 -8.32 -4.53 -15.58
C ILE A 21 -9.66 -5.01 -16.13
N THR A 22 -9.99 -4.58 -17.35
CA THR A 22 -11.07 -5.17 -18.15
C THR A 22 -10.52 -6.26 -19.06
N GLU A 23 -9.51 -5.90 -19.86
CA GLU A 23 -8.79 -6.84 -20.73
C GLU A 23 -7.38 -6.29 -20.98
N TYR A 24 -6.38 -7.13 -20.80
CA TYR A 24 -5.01 -6.85 -21.23
C TYR A 24 -4.62 -7.94 -22.24
N PRO A 25 -4.51 -7.60 -23.54
CA PRO A 25 -4.22 -8.55 -24.61
C PRO A 25 -2.92 -9.34 -24.40
N ILE A 26 -2.77 -10.44 -25.14
CA ILE A 26 -1.58 -11.30 -25.08
C ILE A 26 -0.34 -10.51 -25.51
N HIS A 27 0.66 -10.49 -24.66
CA HIS A 27 1.92 -9.78 -24.86
C HIS A 27 3.05 -10.43 -24.06
N PHE A 28 4.26 -9.92 -24.23
CA PHE A 28 5.41 -10.22 -23.40
C PHE A 28 6.34 -9.01 -23.34
N HIS A 29 7.23 -8.96 -22.35
CA HIS A 29 8.27 -7.95 -22.19
C HIS A 29 9.58 -8.61 -21.70
N ASP A 30 10.70 -7.88 -21.72
CA ASP A 30 12.00 -8.39 -21.21
C ASP A 30 12.18 -8.13 -19.70
N ASP A 31 11.17 -7.57 -19.06
CA ASP A 31 11.18 -7.15 -17.67
C ASP A 31 10.58 -8.28 -16.81
N MET A 32 11.05 -8.42 -15.57
CA MET A 32 10.36 -9.28 -14.61
C MET A 32 9.18 -8.50 -14.04
N GLU A 33 8.02 -9.14 -13.98
CA GLU A 33 6.79 -8.56 -13.44
C GLU A 33 6.29 -9.36 -12.24
N VAL A 34 5.87 -8.65 -11.19
CA VAL A 34 5.19 -9.21 -10.04
C VAL A 34 3.79 -8.63 -9.98
N VAL A 35 2.80 -9.50 -10.17
CA VAL A 35 1.38 -9.19 -10.14
C VAL A 35 0.88 -9.39 -8.72
N TYR A 36 0.20 -8.40 -8.16
CA TYR A 36 -0.42 -8.48 -6.85
C TYR A 36 -1.88 -8.02 -6.92
N VAL A 37 -2.81 -8.91 -6.62
CA VAL A 37 -4.25 -8.60 -6.57
C VAL A 37 -4.60 -7.99 -5.22
N LEU A 38 -4.74 -6.66 -5.19
CA LEU A 38 -5.06 -5.92 -3.97
C LEU A 38 -6.53 -6.06 -3.56
N ASP A 39 -7.43 -6.19 -4.54
CA ASP A 39 -8.87 -6.35 -4.32
C ASP A 39 -9.52 -7.15 -5.45
N GLY A 40 -10.57 -7.90 -5.11
CA GLY A 40 -11.36 -8.67 -6.06
C GLY A 40 -10.63 -9.84 -6.76
N SER A 41 -10.87 -10.05 -8.06
CA SER A 41 -10.24 -11.17 -8.79
C SER A 41 -9.99 -10.91 -10.28
N VAL A 42 -8.96 -11.53 -10.84
CA VAL A 42 -8.56 -11.40 -12.25
C VAL A 42 -8.15 -12.75 -12.84
N ILE A 43 -8.43 -12.96 -14.12
CA ILE A 43 -7.94 -14.11 -14.87
C ILE A 43 -6.58 -13.74 -15.47
N LEU A 44 -5.51 -14.40 -15.03
CA LEU A 44 -4.19 -14.33 -15.63
C LEU A 44 -3.97 -15.57 -16.50
N ARG A 45 -3.68 -15.36 -17.78
CA ARG A 45 -3.14 -16.42 -18.63
C ARG A 45 -1.63 -16.25 -18.71
N ASN A 46 -0.88 -17.32 -18.44
CA ASN A 46 0.57 -17.41 -18.68
C ASN A 46 0.84 -18.66 -19.51
N GLY A 47 1.28 -18.47 -20.76
CA GLY A 47 1.46 -19.54 -21.72
C GLY A 47 0.21 -20.39 -21.88
N TYR A 48 0.32 -21.69 -21.61
CA TYR A 48 -0.75 -22.66 -21.79
C TYR A 48 -1.71 -22.76 -20.60
N TYR A 49 -1.41 -22.09 -19.48
CA TYR A 49 -2.29 -22.07 -18.31
C TYR A 49 -3.06 -20.79 -18.13
N THR A 50 -4.16 -20.94 -17.40
CA THR A 50 -5.00 -19.85 -16.94
C THR A 50 -5.23 -20.02 -15.45
N TYR A 51 -4.95 -18.95 -14.73
CA TYR A 51 -5.06 -18.81 -13.30
C TYR A 51 -6.19 -17.81 -13.01
N THR A 52 -7.01 -18.11 -12.01
CA THR A 52 -7.93 -17.12 -11.44
C THR A 52 -7.29 -16.63 -10.16
N LEU A 53 -6.66 -15.46 -10.23
CA LEU A 53 -6.03 -14.82 -9.09
C LEU A 53 -7.09 -14.07 -8.29
N LYS A 54 -7.07 -14.24 -6.97
CA LYS A 54 -7.97 -13.61 -6.01
C LYS A 54 -7.21 -12.60 -5.18
N GLN A 55 -7.97 -11.77 -4.46
CA GLN A 55 -7.44 -10.82 -3.50
C GLN A 55 -6.43 -11.47 -2.55
N GLY A 56 -5.24 -10.88 -2.47
CA GLY A 56 -4.11 -11.40 -1.70
C GLY A 56 -3.09 -12.15 -2.55
N ASP A 57 -3.47 -12.69 -3.70
CA ASP A 57 -2.58 -13.51 -4.53
C ASP A 57 -1.47 -12.67 -5.15
N VAL A 58 -0.25 -13.22 -5.10
CA VAL A 58 0.93 -12.69 -5.78
C VAL A 58 1.39 -13.71 -6.83
N PHE A 59 1.59 -13.24 -8.06
CA PHE A 59 2.07 -14.06 -9.17
C PHE A 59 3.32 -13.44 -9.78
N ILE A 60 4.36 -14.23 -9.99
CA ILE A 60 5.60 -13.78 -10.64
C ILE A 60 5.56 -14.19 -12.11
N LEU A 61 5.78 -13.22 -12.99
CA LEU A 61 5.96 -13.39 -14.42
C LEU A 61 7.45 -13.18 -14.73
N ASN A 62 8.11 -14.24 -15.18
CA ASN A 62 9.51 -14.17 -15.59
C ASN A 62 9.64 -13.43 -16.93
N ASP A 63 10.86 -13.04 -17.30
CA ASP A 63 11.04 -12.32 -18.56
C ASP A 63 10.60 -13.17 -19.75
N ARG A 64 10.00 -12.50 -20.74
CA ARG A 64 9.53 -13.09 -22.01
C ARG A 64 8.42 -14.12 -21.89
N GLU A 65 7.87 -14.36 -20.70
CA GLU A 65 6.66 -15.15 -20.54
C GLU A 65 5.46 -14.46 -21.20
N MET A 66 4.77 -15.20 -22.05
CA MET A 66 3.61 -14.71 -22.79
C MET A 66 2.37 -14.72 -21.91
N HIS A 67 1.83 -13.55 -21.61
CA HIS A 67 0.73 -13.43 -20.67
C HIS A 67 -0.35 -12.44 -21.12
N SER A 68 -1.52 -12.54 -20.49
CA SER A 68 -2.67 -11.65 -20.69
C SER A 68 -3.56 -11.65 -19.46
N PHE A 69 -4.31 -10.57 -19.26
CA PHE A 69 -5.26 -10.44 -18.16
C PHE A 69 -6.68 -10.28 -18.69
N GLN A 70 -7.65 -10.87 -17.99
CA GLN A 70 -9.07 -10.70 -18.29
C GLN A 70 -9.84 -10.52 -16.99
N ARG A 71 -10.83 -9.64 -16.99
CA ARG A 71 -11.71 -9.49 -15.83
C ARG A 71 -12.47 -10.79 -15.53
N THR A 72 -12.77 -11.01 -14.26
CA THR A 72 -13.81 -11.95 -13.84
C THR A 72 -15.17 -11.24 -13.80
N ASP A 73 -16.16 -11.91 -13.22
CA ASP A 73 -17.46 -11.33 -12.88
C ASP A 73 -17.40 -10.41 -11.64
N GLU A 74 -16.27 -10.40 -10.92
CA GLU A 74 -16.02 -9.52 -9.78
C GLU A 74 -15.29 -8.24 -10.22
N ASP A 75 -15.29 -7.22 -9.36
CA ASP A 75 -14.37 -6.10 -9.50
C ASP A 75 -12.93 -6.56 -9.27
N ASN A 76 -11.95 -5.75 -9.67
CA ASN A 76 -10.55 -6.03 -9.40
C ASN A 76 -9.72 -4.76 -9.24
N LEU A 77 -8.64 -4.90 -8.49
CA LEU A 77 -7.57 -3.92 -8.37
C LEU A 77 -6.23 -4.65 -8.37
N VAL A 78 -5.50 -4.54 -9.47
CA VAL A 78 -4.27 -5.29 -9.72
C VAL A 78 -3.10 -4.33 -9.77
N MET A 79 -2.08 -4.60 -8.94
CA MET A 79 -0.77 -3.95 -8.99
C MET A 79 0.17 -4.81 -9.85
N MET A 80 0.73 -4.21 -10.90
CA MET A 80 1.78 -4.79 -11.75
C MET A 80 3.07 -4.03 -11.44
N PHE A 81 3.96 -4.67 -10.68
CA PHE A 81 5.31 -4.18 -10.39
C PHE A 81 6.28 -4.76 -11.41
N GLN A 82 6.97 -3.92 -12.16
CA GLN A 82 7.89 -4.31 -13.22
C GLN A 82 9.29 -3.76 -12.92
N MET A 83 10.34 -4.57 -13.11
CA MET A 83 11.72 -4.14 -12.86
C MET A 83 12.67 -4.42 -14.03
N ASP A 84 13.61 -3.49 -14.24
CA ASP A 84 14.63 -3.60 -15.28
C ASP A 84 15.70 -4.61 -14.86
N LEU A 85 15.59 -5.83 -15.38
CA LEU A 85 16.57 -6.88 -15.15
C LEU A 85 17.98 -6.49 -15.61
N THR A 86 18.12 -5.64 -16.64
CA THR A 86 19.43 -5.17 -17.12
C THR A 86 20.09 -4.24 -16.10
N TYR A 87 19.30 -3.37 -15.46
CA TYR A 87 19.80 -2.51 -14.39
C TYR A 87 20.25 -3.35 -13.18
N PHE A 88 19.38 -4.24 -12.69
CA PHE A 88 19.65 -4.98 -11.46
C PHE A 88 20.67 -6.11 -11.62
N SER A 89 20.86 -6.66 -12.83
CA SER A 89 21.91 -7.66 -13.11
C SER A 89 23.34 -7.14 -12.89
N ARG A 90 23.53 -5.83 -12.69
CA ARG A 90 24.82 -5.24 -12.29
C ARG A 90 25.19 -5.54 -10.83
N TYR A 91 24.20 -5.90 -10.01
CA TYR A 91 24.34 -6.14 -8.57
C TYR A 91 24.17 -7.61 -8.20
N TYR A 92 23.49 -8.38 -9.05
CA TYR A 92 23.17 -9.79 -8.81
C TYR A 92 23.57 -10.63 -10.01
N ASP A 93 24.53 -11.54 -9.80
CA ASP A 93 24.96 -12.47 -10.84
C ASP A 93 23.79 -13.36 -11.27
N ASN A 94 23.62 -13.49 -12.58
CA ASN A 94 22.59 -14.33 -13.23
C ASN A 94 21.14 -13.94 -12.90
N LEU A 95 20.85 -12.73 -12.38
CA LEU A 95 19.47 -12.31 -12.06
C LEU A 95 18.51 -12.52 -13.24
N LYS A 96 18.94 -12.09 -14.43
CA LYS A 96 18.19 -12.22 -15.68
C LYS A 96 17.77 -13.65 -16.02
N ASN A 97 18.49 -14.65 -15.51
CA ASN A 97 18.24 -16.03 -15.87
C ASN A 97 17.63 -16.84 -14.69
N ASN A 98 17.39 -16.20 -13.55
CA ASN A 98 16.65 -16.88 -12.49
C ASN A 98 15.20 -17.07 -12.91
N PHE A 99 14.66 -18.24 -12.57
CA PHE A 99 13.26 -18.54 -12.74
C PHE A 99 12.59 -18.51 -11.38
N PHE A 100 11.64 -17.59 -11.20
CA PHE A 100 10.92 -17.42 -9.95
C PHE A 100 9.46 -17.86 -10.10
N VAL A 101 8.93 -18.50 -9.07
CA VAL A 101 7.57 -19.05 -9.05
C VAL A 101 6.95 -18.81 -7.69
N THR A 102 5.67 -18.43 -7.67
CA THR A 102 4.84 -18.45 -6.46
C THR A 102 3.91 -19.67 -6.48
N ASP A 103 3.54 -20.18 -5.30
CA ASP A 103 2.41 -21.11 -5.19
C ASP A 103 1.18 -20.35 -4.67
N ILE A 104 0.25 -20.02 -5.56
CA ILE A 104 -0.99 -19.31 -5.22
C ILE A 104 -2.00 -20.18 -4.46
N GLU A 105 -1.74 -21.49 -4.34
CA GLU A 105 -2.63 -22.41 -3.61
C GLU A 105 -2.19 -22.62 -2.15
N ASP A 106 -1.03 -22.11 -1.75
CA ASP A 106 -0.50 -22.23 -0.38
C ASP A 106 -0.66 -20.93 0.43
N ASP A 107 -1.82 -20.79 1.07
CA ASP A 107 -2.13 -19.67 1.96
C ASP A 107 -1.23 -19.61 3.22
N SER A 108 -0.39 -20.62 3.46
CA SER A 108 0.48 -20.72 4.65
C SER A 108 1.93 -20.28 4.43
N ASP A 109 2.32 -19.92 3.20
CA ASP A 109 3.70 -19.51 2.91
C ASP A 109 3.99 -18.10 3.46
N GLU A 110 4.69 -18.04 4.60
CA GLU A 110 5.14 -16.79 5.23
C GLU A 110 5.98 -15.91 4.28
N SER A 111 6.67 -16.49 3.29
CA SER A 111 7.44 -15.70 2.31
C SER A 111 6.53 -14.88 1.38
N LEU A 112 5.30 -15.31 1.12
CA LEU A 112 4.33 -14.50 0.37
C LEU A 112 3.94 -13.25 1.16
N GLU A 113 3.84 -13.33 2.49
CA GLU A 113 3.55 -12.17 3.33
C GLU A 113 4.69 -11.15 3.32
N VAL A 114 5.94 -11.63 3.34
CA VAL A 114 7.12 -10.78 3.18
C VAL A 114 7.12 -10.10 1.80
N LEU A 115 6.81 -10.85 0.74
CA LEU A 115 6.74 -10.32 -0.62
C LEU A 115 5.64 -9.26 -0.77
N ARG A 116 4.43 -9.53 -0.26
CA ARG A 116 3.33 -8.55 -0.19
C ARG A 116 3.75 -7.28 0.55
N THR A 117 4.47 -7.45 1.66
CA THR A 117 4.96 -6.33 2.46
C THR A 117 5.96 -5.46 1.69
N LEU A 118 6.89 -6.07 0.96
CA LEU A 118 7.89 -5.35 0.15
C LEU A 118 7.23 -4.60 -1.01
N LEU A 119 6.30 -5.22 -1.73
CA LEU A 119 5.54 -4.59 -2.81
C LEU A 119 4.73 -3.39 -2.30
N ALA A 120 3.99 -3.57 -1.20
CA ALA A 120 3.24 -2.49 -0.57
C ALA A 120 4.15 -1.34 -0.12
N ARG A 121 5.32 -1.64 0.46
CA ARG A 121 6.30 -0.62 0.85
C ARG A 121 6.79 0.19 -0.35
N ILE A 122 7.18 -0.46 -1.44
CA ILE A 122 7.60 0.21 -2.68
C ILE A 122 6.49 1.13 -3.18
N MET A 123 5.24 0.64 -3.23
CA MET A 123 4.12 1.44 -3.69
C MET A 123 3.89 2.67 -2.81
N MET A 124 3.94 2.53 -1.49
CA MET A 124 3.79 3.65 -0.56
C MET A 124 4.90 4.69 -0.72
N GLU A 125 6.14 4.28 -0.96
CA GLU A 125 7.27 5.18 -1.24
C GLU A 125 7.03 5.98 -2.54
N ILE A 126 6.49 5.33 -3.58
CA ILE A 126 6.12 5.97 -4.85
C ILE A 126 4.96 6.96 -4.68
N LEU A 127 3.93 6.60 -3.92
CA LEU A 127 2.74 7.46 -3.73
C LEU A 127 3.08 8.72 -2.93
N GLN A 128 3.87 8.59 -1.87
CA GLN A 128 4.20 9.71 -0.98
C GLN A 128 5.19 10.70 -1.61
N LYS A 129 6.06 10.23 -2.52
CA LYS A 129 7.13 11.04 -3.14
C LYS A 129 7.91 11.90 -2.13
N GLY A 130 8.22 11.33 -0.97
CA GLY A 130 9.00 12.02 0.07
C GLY A 130 10.44 12.32 -0.38
N TYR A 131 11.20 13.06 0.43
CA TYR A 131 12.61 13.35 0.12
C TYR A 131 13.41 12.06 -0.13
N GLY A 132 14.09 12.00 -1.28
CA GLY A 132 14.90 10.87 -1.75
C GLY A 132 14.09 9.58 -1.93
N TYR A 133 12.83 9.66 -2.34
CA TYR A 133 11.99 8.48 -2.53
C TYR A 133 12.56 7.54 -3.60
N GLU A 134 13.26 8.08 -4.61
CA GLU A 134 13.84 7.30 -5.69
C GLU A 134 14.87 6.30 -5.15
N HIS A 135 15.74 6.75 -4.25
CA HIS A 135 16.72 5.90 -3.59
C HIS A 135 16.07 4.85 -2.69
N LYS A 136 15.00 5.22 -1.98
CA LYS A 136 14.25 4.28 -1.12
C LYS A 136 13.57 3.20 -1.96
N VAL A 137 12.96 3.57 -3.08
CA VAL A 137 12.34 2.63 -4.02
C VAL A 137 13.38 1.65 -4.57
N ILE A 138 14.57 2.13 -4.92
CA ILE A 138 15.68 1.27 -5.37
C ILE A 138 16.13 0.32 -4.25
N GLU A 139 16.31 0.82 -3.02
CA GLU A 139 16.67 0.00 -1.85
C GLU A 139 15.60 -1.06 -1.54
N SER A 140 14.33 -0.67 -1.51
CA SER A 140 13.20 -1.58 -1.31
C SER A 140 13.11 -2.62 -2.43
N THR A 141 13.48 -2.25 -3.67
CA THR A 141 13.57 -3.22 -4.79
C THR A 141 14.72 -4.20 -4.60
N HIS A 142 15.88 -3.77 -4.07
CA HIS A 142 16.95 -4.70 -3.69
C HIS A 142 16.50 -5.70 -2.62
N ASN A 143 15.69 -5.27 -1.65
CA ASN A 143 15.11 -6.16 -0.65
C ASN A 143 14.12 -7.15 -1.27
N LEU A 144 13.30 -6.71 -2.23
CA LEU A 144 12.41 -7.58 -3.02
C LEU A 144 13.20 -8.64 -3.78
N ILE A 145 14.26 -8.26 -4.51
CA ILE A 145 15.11 -9.21 -5.24
C ILE A 145 15.77 -10.21 -4.29
N ALA A 146 16.25 -9.76 -3.13
CA ALA A 146 16.83 -10.64 -2.12
C ALA A 146 15.81 -11.67 -1.60
N CYS A 147 14.55 -11.27 -1.41
CA CYS A 147 13.46 -12.17 -1.05
C CYS A 147 13.18 -13.20 -2.16
N LEU A 148 13.09 -12.77 -3.41
CA LEU A 148 12.91 -13.66 -4.57
C LEU A 148 14.02 -14.72 -4.65
N LEU A 149 15.27 -14.30 -4.55
CA LEU A 149 16.42 -15.19 -4.54
C LEU A 149 16.46 -16.10 -3.31
N SER A 150 15.92 -15.71 -2.17
CA SER A 150 15.89 -16.58 -0.99
C SER A 150 14.83 -17.67 -1.12
N ASP A 151 13.63 -17.27 -1.57
CA ASP A 151 12.41 -18.00 -1.24
C ASP A 151 11.58 -18.46 -2.44
N PHE A 152 11.82 -17.94 -3.65
CA PHE A 152 10.94 -18.16 -4.81
C PHE A 152 11.63 -18.79 -6.03
N GLN A 153 12.88 -19.23 -5.90
CA GLN A 153 13.66 -19.83 -7.01
C GLN A 153 13.60 -21.37 -7.08
N TYR A 154 12.77 -22.01 -6.26
CA TYR A 154 12.66 -23.47 -6.21
C TYR A 154 11.33 -23.88 -6.78
N PHE A 155 11.32 -24.49 -7.96
CA PHE A 155 10.06 -24.86 -8.60
C PHE A 155 9.99 -26.36 -8.84
N VAL A 156 8.82 -26.92 -8.62
CA VAL A 156 8.40 -28.24 -9.12
C VAL A 156 7.24 -28.07 -10.08
N MET A 157 7.12 -28.99 -11.04
CA MET A 157 5.96 -29.00 -11.91
C MET A 157 5.01 -30.12 -11.49
N GLU A 158 3.83 -29.74 -11.03
CA GLU A 158 2.76 -30.64 -10.61
C GLU A 158 1.49 -30.34 -11.39
N ASN A 159 0.83 -31.38 -11.93
CA ASN A 159 -0.33 -31.24 -12.81
C ASN A 159 -0.08 -30.27 -13.98
N GLY A 160 1.19 -30.21 -14.40
CA GLY A 160 1.75 -29.36 -15.44
C GLY A 160 1.96 -27.88 -15.03
N ARG A 161 1.56 -27.45 -13.84
CA ARG A 161 1.82 -26.09 -13.32
C ARG A 161 3.14 -26.05 -12.56
N PHE A 162 3.90 -24.97 -12.70
CA PHE A 162 4.99 -24.70 -11.78
C PHE A 162 4.44 -24.25 -10.42
N LYS A 163 5.02 -24.78 -9.35
CA LYS A 163 4.74 -24.43 -7.96
C LYS A 163 6.04 -24.21 -7.22
N ASN A 164 6.05 -23.27 -6.29
CA ASN A 164 7.20 -23.03 -5.42
C ASN A 164 7.35 -24.21 -4.44
N GLU A 165 8.48 -24.91 -4.44
CA GLU A 165 8.68 -26.07 -3.58
C GLU A 165 9.42 -25.71 -2.28
N LEU A 166 8.70 -25.77 -1.16
CA LEU A 166 9.24 -25.48 0.17
C LEU A 166 10.31 -26.48 0.65
N LYS A 167 10.32 -27.72 0.14
CA LYS A 167 11.24 -28.78 0.61
C LYS A 167 12.71 -28.45 0.37
N ASN A 168 13.01 -27.66 -0.65
CA ASN A 168 14.35 -27.27 -1.03
C ASN A 168 14.71 -25.83 -0.62
N LYS A 169 13.81 -25.15 0.10
CA LYS A 169 14.00 -23.78 0.61
C LYS A 169 15.30 -23.72 1.41
N GLY A 170 16.21 -22.84 0.99
CA GLY A 170 17.53 -22.66 1.61
C GLY A 170 18.68 -23.51 1.03
N ASN A 171 18.44 -24.47 0.13
CA ASN A 171 19.51 -25.20 -0.57
C ASN A 171 20.08 -24.39 -1.74
N LYS A 172 20.79 -23.31 -1.41
CA LYS A 172 21.35 -22.34 -2.37
C LYS A 172 22.27 -22.97 -3.42
N ILE A 173 22.96 -24.05 -3.08
CA ILE A 173 23.87 -24.75 -3.99
C ILE A 173 23.06 -25.47 -5.09
N LEU A 174 21.98 -26.15 -4.71
CA LEU A 174 21.11 -26.83 -5.66
C LEU A 174 20.37 -25.83 -6.55
N ALA A 175 19.80 -24.78 -5.95
CA ALA A 175 19.12 -23.71 -6.68
C ALA A 175 20.04 -23.06 -7.72
N GLY A 176 21.20 -22.58 -7.28
CA GLY A 176 22.16 -21.93 -8.20
C GLY A 176 22.66 -22.88 -9.30
N ARG A 177 22.69 -24.20 -9.05
CA ARG A 177 23.01 -25.19 -10.07
C ARG A 177 21.86 -25.39 -11.06
N LEU A 178 20.62 -25.53 -10.58
CA LEU A 178 19.44 -25.67 -11.43
C LEU A 178 19.24 -24.45 -12.33
N ASN A 179 19.49 -23.25 -11.81
CA ASN A 179 19.46 -22.02 -12.60
C ASN A 179 20.49 -22.10 -13.72
N ARG A 180 21.79 -22.32 -13.42
CA ARG A 180 22.82 -22.48 -14.48
C ARG A 180 22.49 -23.54 -15.54
N ILE A 181 21.90 -24.67 -15.14
CA ILE A 181 21.46 -25.72 -16.06
C ILE A 181 20.34 -25.19 -16.96
N THR A 182 19.32 -24.58 -16.37
CA THR A 182 18.13 -24.06 -17.06
C THR A 182 18.52 -22.91 -17.99
N ASP A 183 19.37 -21.98 -17.55
CA ASP A 183 19.98 -20.92 -18.35
C ASP A 183 20.64 -21.48 -19.60
N TYR A 184 21.50 -22.49 -19.40
CA TYR A 184 22.22 -23.10 -20.49
C TYR A 184 21.27 -23.79 -21.48
N MET A 185 20.15 -24.33 -21.00
CA MET A 185 19.11 -24.88 -21.85
C MET A 185 18.40 -23.78 -22.66
N TYR A 186 18.02 -22.66 -22.06
CA TYR A 186 17.43 -21.51 -22.76
C TYR A 186 18.39 -20.86 -23.77
N ASP A 187 19.69 -20.77 -23.46
CA ASP A 187 20.67 -20.21 -24.38
C ASP A 187 20.96 -21.13 -25.59
N ASN A 188 20.63 -22.42 -25.48
CA ASN A 188 21.04 -23.44 -26.46
C ASN A 188 19.87 -24.29 -27.00
N TYR A 189 18.61 -23.95 -26.72
CA TYR A 189 17.48 -24.80 -27.10
C TYR A 189 17.34 -25.00 -28.62
N THR A 190 17.76 -24.02 -29.41
CA THR A 190 17.63 -24.02 -30.88
C THR A 190 18.51 -25.05 -31.58
N ARG A 191 19.54 -25.57 -30.90
CA ARG A 191 20.44 -26.59 -31.43
C ARG A 191 20.22 -27.95 -30.78
N LYS A 192 20.95 -28.96 -31.26
CA LYS A 192 21.04 -30.27 -30.60
C LYS A 192 21.80 -30.12 -29.28
N LEU A 193 21.06 -29.98 -28.19
CA LEU A 193 21.57 -29.99 -26.82
C LEU A 193 21.46 -31.40 -26.22
N THR A 194 22.48 -31.85 -25.51
CA THR A 194 22.51 -33.21 -24.93
C THR A 194 22.73 -33.16 -23.43
N LEU A 195 22.19 -34.16 -22.71
CA LEU A 195 22.38 -34.29 -21.27
C LEU A 195 23.86 -34.47 -20.89
N SER A 196 24.64 -35.18 -21.72
CA SER A 196 26.08 -35.38 -21.51
C SER A 196 26.82 -34.05 -21.48
N GLU A 197 26.50 -33.16 -22.41
CA GLU A 197 27.15 -31.85 -22.52
C GLU A 197 26.93 -30.99 -21.27
N ILE A 198 25.72 -31.00 -20.72
CA ILE A 198 25.40 -30.28 -19.47
C ILE A 198 26.09 -30.96 -18.28
N ALA A 199 26.12 -32.30 -18.26
CA ALA A 199 26.79 -33.06 -17.19
C ALA A 199 28.29 -32.75 -17.14
N ASP A 200 28.96 -32.69 -18.30
CA ASP A 200 30.37 -32.34 -18.41
C ASP A 200 30.63 -30.90 -17.93
N ARG A 201 29.75 -29.96 -18.30
CA ARG A 201 29.82 -28.54 -17.89
C ARG A 201 29.65 -28.35 -16.38
N GLU A 202 28.74 -29.10 -15.76
CA GLU A 202 28.47 -29.02 -14.32
C GLU A 202 29.33 -29.97 -13.48
N HIS A 203 30.26 -30.69 -14.12
CA HIS A 203 31.12 -31.71 -13.50
C HIS A 203 30.34 -32.79 -12.75
N LEU A 204 29.24 -33.27 -13.35
CA LEU A 204 28.36 -34.29 -12.79
C LEU A 204 28.36 -35.56 -13.63
N SER A 205 27.95 -36.66 -13.01
CA SER A 205 27.55 -37.83 -13.80
C SER A 205 26.21 -37.57 -14.49
N ILE A 206 26.03 -38.13 -15.69
CA ILE A 206 24.77 -38.06 -16.45
C ILE A 206 23.60 -38.59 -15.61
N TYR A 207 23.83 -39.64 -14.83
CA TYR A 207 22.82 -40.24 -13.95
C TYR A 207 22.35 -39.24 -12.87
N TYR A 208 23.29 -38.60 -12.18
CA TYR A 208 22.97 -37.65 -11.13
C TYR A 208 22.27 -36.41 -11.68
N LEU A 209 22.73 -35.88 -12.82
CA LEU A 209 22.07 -34.76 -13.48
C LEU A 209 20.63 -35.11 -13.91
N SER A 210 20.41 -36.31 -14.48
CA SER A 210 19.07 -36.77 -14.82
C SER A 210 18.16 -36.87 -13.61
N HIS A 211 18.67 -37.35 -12.48
CA HIS A 211 17.91 -37.45 -11.24
C HIS A 211 17.51 -36.07 -10.72
N ILE A 212 18.47 -35.14 -10.63
CA ILE A 212 18.22 -33.78 -10.16
C ILE A 212 17.18 -33.07 -11.05
N ILE A 213 17.31 -33.14 -12.38
CA ILE A 213 16.34 -32.51 -13.28
C ILE A 213 14.95 -33.10 -13.05
N LYS A 214 14.83 -34.43 -12.91
CA LYS A 214 13.55 -35.09 -12.71
C LYS A 214 12.92 -34.78 -11.37
N GLU A 215 13.73 -34.71 -10.33
CA GLU A 215 13.30 -34.39 -8.97
C GLU A 215 12.86 -32.93 -8.87
N ALA A 216 13.65 -32.01 -9.44
CA ALA A 216 13.33 -30.59 -9.43
C ALA A 216 12.14 -30.27 -10.34
N THR A 217 12.15 -30.71 -11.60
CA THR A 217 11.16 -30.22 -12.58
C THR A 217 9.98 -31.17 -12.77
N GLY A 218 10.02 -32.39 -12.24
CA GLY A 218 9.07 -33.45 -12.59
C GLY A 218 9.24 -33.98 -14.02
N LEU A 219 10.17 -33.45 -14.83
CA LEU A 219 10.37 -33.79 -16.24
C LEU A 219 11.67 -34.56 -16.49
N SER A 220 11.68 -35.36 -17.57
CA SER A 220 12.96 -35.80 -18.12
C SER A 220 13.67 -34.63 -18.80
N PHE A 221 14.99 -34.71 -18.97
CA PHE A 221 15.74 -33.69 -19.72
C PHE A 221 15.16 -33.43 -21.13
N GLN A 222 14.71 -34.48 -21.84
CA GLN A 222 14.15 -34.33 -23.17
C GLN A 222 12.77 -33.65 -23.16
N ASP A 223 11.95 -33.94 -22.14
CA ASP A 223 10.65 -33.30 -21.98
C ASP A 223 10.81 -31.84 -21.58
N LEU A 224 11.74 -31.53 -20.67
CA LEU A 224 12.07 -30.16 -20.28
C LEU A 224 12.63 -29.35 -21.46
N LEU A 225 13.55 -29.91 -22.25
CA LEU A 225 14.04 -29.24 -23.45
C LEU A 225 12.92 -29.03 -24.47
N SER A 226 12.02 -30.00 -24.64
CA SER A 226 10.89 -29.87 -25.55
C SER A 226 9.87 -28.83 -25.06
N TYR A 227 9.67 -28.73 -23.75
CA TYR A 227 8.87 -27.68 -23.11
C TYR A 227 9.39 -26.29 -23.48
N ILE A 228 10.67 -26.02 -23.20
CA ILE A 228 11.32 -24.72 -23.48
C ILE A 228 11.13 -24.33 -24.96
N ARG A 229 11.34 -25.29 -25.87
CA ARG A 229 11.20 -25.04 -27.31
C ARG A 229 9.76 -24.73 -27.73
N VAL A 230 8.77 -25.34 -27.10
CA VAL A 230 7.35 -25.11 -27.39
C VAL A 230 6.92 -23.75 -26.83
N GLU A 231 7.27 -23.45 -25.59
CA GLU A 231 7.03 -22.15 -24.96
C GLU A 231 7.60 -21.02 -25.82
N GLU A 232 8.88 -21.12 -26.19
CA GLU A 232 9.55 -20.14 -27.05
C GLU A 232 8.92 -20.03 -28.44
N SER A 233 8.31 -21.12 -28.93
CA SER A 233 7.61 -21.12 -30.23
C SER A 233 6.35 -20.26 -30.22
N GLU A 234 5.70 -20.04 -29.07
CA GLU A 234 4.45 -19.27 -28.98
C GLU A 234 4.66 -17.84 -29.51
N ARG A 235 5.78 -17.21 -29.14
CA ARG A 235 6.16 -15.87 -29.59
C ARG A 235 6.32 -15.81 -31.11
N LEU A 236 6.95 -16.83 -31.72
CA LEU A 236 7.08 -16.93 -33.17
C LEU A 236 5.73 -17.22 -33.84
N LEU A 237 4.89 -18.02 -33.20
CA LEU A 237 3.60 -18.46 -33.70
C LEU A 237 2.60 -17.32 -33.77
N LEU A 238 2.55 -16.46 -32.74
CA LEU A 238 1.64 -15.31 -32.65
C LEU A 238 2.26 -14.01 -33.16
N GLY A 239 3.59 -13.86 -33.09
CA GLY A 239 4.29 -12.64 -33.49
C GLY A 239 4.70 -12.60 -34.96
N THR A 240 4.59 -13.71 -35.70
CA THR A 240 5.03 -13.79 -37.10
C THR A 240 4.07 -14.59 -37.98
N ASN A 241 4.23 -14.45 -39.30
CA ASN A 241 3.53 -15.26 -40.31
C ASN A 241 4.33 -16.49 -40.77
N LYS A 242 5.36 -16.92 -40.01
CA LYS A 242 6.19 -18.08 -40.37
C LYS A 242 5.33 -19.34 -40.47
N LYS A 243 5.68 -20.23 -41.42
CA LYS A 243 5.05 -21.55 -41.54
C LYS A 243 5.44 -22.42 -40.34
N ILE A 244 4.54 -23.32 -39.92
CA ILE A 244 4.76 -24.23 -38.78
C ILE A 244 6.09 -25.01 -38.91
N GLY A 245 6.45 -25.45 -40.11
CA GLY A 245 7.71 -26.14 -40.34
C GLY A 245 8.95 -25.28 -40.07
N ALA A 246 8.92 -24.00 -40.44
CA ALA A 246 10.02 -23.07 -40.18
C ALA A 246 10.13 -22.74 -38.68
N ILE A 247 8.99 -22.60 -37.98
CA ILE A 247 8.98 -22.42 -36.53
C ILE A 247 9.59 -23.63 -35.83
N ALA A 248 9.20 -24.84 -36.23
CA ALA A 248 9.75 -26.07 -35.66
C ALA A 248 11.27 -26.17 -35.83
N GLU A 249 11.78 -25.81 -37.01
CA GLU A 249 13.22 -25.79 -37.29
C GLU A 249 13.95 -24.73 -36.45
N GLU A 250 13.42 -23.50 -36.39
CA GLU A 250 14.01 -22.38 -35.67
C GLU A 250 14.03 -22.59 -34.15
N THR A 251 13.03 -23.30 -33.60
CA THR A 251 13.02 -23.69 -32.19
C THR A 251 13.78 -24.98 -31.91
N GLY A 252 14.47 -25.57 -32.90
CA GLY A 252 15.40 -26.68 -32.70
C GLY A 252 14.77 -28.08 -32.69
N PHE A 253 13.53 -28.24 -33.17
CA PHE A 253 12.96 -29.56 -33.38
C PHE A 253 13.54 -30.22 -34.64
N SER A 254 13.91 -31.50 -34.51
CA SER A 254 14.47 -32.29 -35.61
C SER A 254 13.45 -32.64 -36.70
N ALA A 255 12.15 -32.56 -36.41
CA ALA A 255 11.08 -32.73 -37.37
C ALA A 255 9.80 -32.06 -36.89
N VAL A 256 9.01 -31.55 -37.86
CA VAL A 256 7.74 -30.86 -37.61
C VAL A 256 6.76 -31.70 -36.79
N ARG A 257 6.74 -33.02 -37.00
CA ARG A 257 5.88 -33.95 -36.24
C ARG A 257 6.14 -33.93 -34.73
N TYR A 258 7.41 -33.72 -34.32
CA TYR A 258 7.76 -33.67 -32.90
C TYR A 258 7.33 -32.34 -32.28
N TYR A 259 7.53 -31.24 -33.02
CA TYR A 259 7.01 -29.94 -32.61
C TYR A 259 5.51 -29.98 -32.37
N ILE A 260 4.73 -30.46 -33.35
CA ILE A 260 3.27 -30.54 -33.24
C ILE A 260 2.87 -31.39 -32.04
N LYS A 261 3.46 -32.59 -31.89
CA LYS A 261 3.17 -33.49 -30.77
C LYS A 261 3.38 -32.79 -29.42
N HIS A 262 4.52 -32.15 -29.21
CA HIS A 262 4.81 -31.50 -27.93
C HIS A 262 4.01 -30.21 -27.74
N PHE A 263 3.72 -29.46 -28.80
CA PHE A 263 2.84 -28.31 -28.71
C PHE A 263 1.43 -28.72 -28.30
N GLU A 264 0.87 -29.76 -28.91
CA GLU A 264 -0.45 -30.30 -28.53
C GLU A 264 -0.45 -30.86 -27.11
N GLN A 265 0.64 -31.50 -26.68
CA GLN A 265 0.80 -31.99 -25.30
C GLN A 265 0.69 -30.85 -24.28
N TRP A 266 1.35 -29.72 -24.52
CA TRP A 266 1.41 -28.60 -23.56
C TRP A 266 0.23 -27.63 -23.72
N PHE A 267 -0.09 -27.23 -24.94
CA PHE A 267 -1.12 -26.21 -25.23
C PHE A 267 -2.51 -26.79 -25.49
N GLY A 268 -2.64 -28.12 -25.53
CA GLY A 268 -3.92 -28.83 -25.69
C GLY A 268 -4.56 -28.68 -27.07
N MET A 269 -3.88 -28.10 -28.06
CA MET A 269 -4.39 -27.91 -29.42
C MET A 269 -3.27 -27.78 -30.45
N HIS A 270 -3.59 -27.98 -31.74
CA HIS A 270 -2.62 -27.91 -32.82
C HIS A 270 -2.07 -26.47 -32.98
N PRO A 271 -0.76 -26.25 -33.25
CA PRO A 271 -0.16 -24.90 -33.38
C PRO A 271 -0.91 -23.96 -34.36
N LEU A 272 -1.40 -24.51 -35.48
CA LEU A 272 -2.14 -23.72 -36.46
C LEU A 272 -3.51 -23.26 -35.92
N GLU A 273 -4.19 -24.10 -35.15
CA GLU A 273 -5.48 -23.77 -34.52
C GLU A 273 -5.26 -22.75 -33.41
N TYR A 274 -4.22 -22.96 -32.62
CA TYR A 274 -3.76 -22.03 -31.60
C TYR A 274 -3.51 -20.63 -32.20
N ARG A 275 -2.75 -20.54 -33.29
CA ARG A 275 -2.54 -19.26 -34.00
C ARG A 275 -3.87 -18.63 -34.39
N LYS A 276 -4.78 -19.36 -35.04
CA LYS A 276 -6.08 -18.82 -35.47
C LYS A 276 -6.90 -18.31 -34.29
N LYS A 277 -6.87 -19.00 -33.16
CA LYS A 277 -7.64 -18.66 -31.95
C LYS A 277 -7.13 -17.38 -31.27
N TYR A 278 -5.83 -17.16 -31.24
CA TYR A 278 -5.20 -16.12 -30.42
C TYR A 278 -4.61 -14.94 -31.20
N ILE A 279 -4.43 -15.03 -32.52
CA ILE A 279 -3.86 -13.93 -33.33
C ILE A 279 -4.67 -12.62 -33.22
N GLY A 280 -5.99 -12.71 -33.04
CA GLY A 280 -6.87 -11.55 -32.82
C GLY A 280 -6.95 -11.08 -31.37
N LYS A 281 -6.14 -11.66 -30.47
CA LYS A 281 -6.13 -11.37 -29.02
C LYS A 281 -4.77 -10.88 -28.53
N ILE A 282 -3.85 -10.60 -29.45
CA ILE A 282 -2.52 -10.08 -29.12
C ILE A 282 -2.52 -8.56 -29.09
N ILE A 283 -1.62 -7.99 -28.28
CA ILE A 283 -1.40 -6.54 -28.29
C ILE A 283 -0.86 -6.09 -29.65
N SER A 284 -1.52 -5.11 -30.25
CA SER A 284 -1.21 -4.62 -31.59
C SER A 284 -1.40 -3.11 -31.67
N ARG A 285 -1.32 -2.53 -32.87
CA ARG A 285 -1.65 -1.10 -33.03
C ARG A 285 -3.15 -0.84 -32.84
N ASP A 286 -3.97 -1.84 -33.16
CA ASP A 286 -5.42 -1.74 -33.19
C ASP A 286 -6.09 -2.37 -31.95
N ILE A 287 -5.33 -3.18 -31.20
CA ILE A 287 -5.77 -3.87 -29.99
C ILE A 287 -4.88 -3.40 -28.84
N ALA A 288 -5.43 -2.57 -27.96
CA ALA A 288 -4.76 -2.01 -26.80
C ALA A 288 -5.32 -2.61 -25.50
N ALA A 289 -4.54 -2.50 -24.43
CA ALA A 289 -4.99 -2.83 -23.09
C ALA A 289 -6.13 -1.90 -22.64
N GLN A 290 -7.15 -2.49 -22.02
CA GLN A 290 -8.34 -1.85 -21.51
C GLN A 290 -8.36 -1.99 -19.98
N TYR A 291 -8.03 -0.89 -19.31
CA TYR A 291 -8.01 -0.81 -17.87
C TYR A 291 -8.25 0.62 -17.41
N LYS A 292 -8.65 0.78 -16.15
CA LYS A 292 -8.78 2.08 -15.48
C LYS A 292 -7.71 2.16 -14.40
N LEU A 293 -6.81 3.14 -14.52
CA LEU A 293 -5.81 3.42 -13.49
C LEU A 293 -6.49 3.77 -12.16
N ALA A 294 -5.96 3.21 -11.08
CA ALA A 294 -6.40 3.51 -9.73
C ALA A 294 -5.85 4.85 -9.26
N THR A 295 -6.63 5.54 -8.44
CA THR A 295 -6.20 6.75 -7.74
C THR A 295 -5.30 6.40 -6.55
N PRO A 296 -4.41 7.31 -6.11
CA PRO A 296 -3.59 7.09 -4.91
C PRO A 296 -4.40 6.64 -3.69
N ALA A 297 -5.57 7.23 -3.46
CA ALA A 297 -6.44 6.88 -2.33
C ALA A 297 -7.00 5.45 -2.42
N GLU A 298 -7.43 5.00 -3.60
CA GLU A 298 -7.87 3.62 -3.82
C GLU A 298 -6.75 2.62 -3.54
N ILE A 299 -5.52 2.94 -3.96
CA ILE A 299 -4.33 2.09 -3.75
C ILE A 299 -3.97 2.01 -2.25
N GLU A 300 -3.92 3.16 -1.56
CA GLU A 300 -3.61 3.22 -0.12
C GLU A 300 -4.64 2.44 0.70
N GLU A 301 -5.93 2.59 0.39
CA GLU A 301 -7.00 1.86 1.08
C GLU A 301 -6.86 0.35 0.89
N ALA A 302 -6.58 -0.10 -0.34
CA ALA A 302 -6.45 -1.52 -0.64
C ALA A 302 -5.21 -2.14 0.03
N ILE A 303 -4.05 -1.45 -0.01
CA ILE A 303 -2.84 -1.90 0.70
C ILE A 303 -3.10 -2.00 2.21
N ARG A 304 -3.81 -1.02 2.80
CA ARG A 304 -4.13 -1.01 4.23
C ARG A 304 -4.98 -2.22 4.66
N LYS A 305 -5.88 -2.70 3.80
CA LYS A 305 -6.71 -3.88 4.06
C LYS A 305 -5.88 -5.17 4.06
N GLN A 306 -4.82 -5.21 3.26
CA GLN A 306 -4.04 -6.41 3.00
C GLN A 306 -2.82 -6.57 3.91
N VAL A 307 -2.04 -5.51 4.14
CA VAL A 307 -0.78 -5.62 4.88
C VAL A 307 -0.86 -4.90 6.23
N LYS A 308 -0.85 -5.68 7.32
CA LYS A 308 -0.84 -5.14 8.68
C LYS A 308 0.57 -4.64 9.03
N GLY A 309 0.67 -3.45 9.63
CA GLY A 309 1.94 -2.96 10.20
C GLY A 309 2.76 -2.04 9.32
N ILE A 310 2.71 -2.14 7.98
CA ILE A 310 3.32 -1.12 7.09
C ILE A 310 2.81 0.27 7.48
N TYR A 311 1.50 0.39 7.61
CA TYR A 311 0.92 1.67 8.01
C TYR A 311 1.29 2.08 9.44
N ALA A 312 1.73 1.19 10.33
CA ALA A 312 2.17 1.61 11.67
C ALA A 312 3.54 2.33 11.60
N ASP A 313 4.49 1.79 10.83
CA ASP A 313 5.80 2.43 10.58
C ASP A 313 5.65 3.76 9.80
N TYR A 314 4.67 3.83 8.89
CA TYR A 314 4.37 5.05 8.14
C TYR A 314 3.50 6.05 8.94
N ALA A 315 2.54 5.58 9.74
CA ALA A 315 1.74 6.42 10.64
C ALA A 315 2.55 6.99 11.80
N ASP A 316 3.65 6.33 12.21
CA ASP A 316 4.57 6.90 13.20
C ASP A 316 5.29 8.16 12.67
N LYS A 317 5.47 8.33 11.36
CA LYS A 317 5.89 9.62 10.77
C LYS A 317 4.79 10.69 10.77
N PHE A 318 3.53 10.27 10.96
CA PHE A 318 2.36 11.13 11.14
C PHE A 318 1.91 11.21 12.61
N LYS A 319 2.66 10.66 13.58
CA LYS A 319 2.45 11.01 14.99
C LYS A 319 2.58 12.52 15.09
N ALA A 320 1.48 13.18 15.38
CA ALA A 320 1.45 14.62 15.52
C ALA A 320 2.54 14.99 16.53
N LYS A 321 3.54 15.76 16.09
CA LYS A 321 4.46 16.39 17.03
C LYS A 321 3.60 17.12 18.06
N PRO A 322 3.84 16.91 19.37
CA PRO A 322 2.98 17.51 20.37
C PRO A 322 2.97 19.02 20.17
N VAL A 323 1.79 19.62 20.21
CA VAL A 323 1.65 21.07 20.25
C VAL A 323 2.07 21.50 21.65
N ILE A 324 3.28 22.05 21.75
CA ILE A 324 3.83 22.55 23.01
C ILE A 324 3.34 23.99 23.20
N ILE A 325 2.67 24.24 24.31
CA ILE A 325 2.20 25.56 24.73
C ILE A 325 2.97 25.92 25.99
N ASP A 326 4.07 26.64 25.85
CA ASP A 326 4.84 27.19 26.97
C ASP A 326 4.30 28.57 27.35
N ILE A 327 3.95 28.75 28.62
CA ILE A 327 3.39 29.98 29.18
C ILE A 327 4.26 30.40 30.34
N ASP A 328 5.09 31.44 30.14
CA ASP A 328 5.81 32.09 31.24
C ASP A 328 4.96 33.21 31.83
N ILE A 329 4.67 33.13 33.12
CA ILE A 329 3.80 34.06 33.84
C ILE A 329 4.59 35.27 34.37
N TYR A 330 5.93 35.18 34.39
CA TYR A 330 6.78 36.30 34.78
C TYR A 330 6.98 37.31 33.65
N ASP A 331 6.79 36.90 32.39
CA ASP A 331 6.90 37.80 31.25
C ASP A 331 5.72 38.78 31.20
N GLU A 332 6.00 40.06 30.92
CA GLU A 332 4.95 41.02 30.57
C GLU A 332 4.27 40.52 29.29
N PHE A 333 2.98 40.18 29.36
CA PHE A 333 2.19 39.82 28.18
C PHE A 333 2.17 41.03 27.23
N ALA A 334 3.09 41.05 26.26
CA ALA A 334 3.48 42.24 25.50
C ALA A 334 2.30 42.94 24.82
N GLU A 335 1.27 42.21 24.38
CA GLU A 335 0.02 42.78 23.87
C GLU A 335 -1.17 41.83 24.14
N VAL A 336 -2.25 42.33 24.74
CA VAL A 336 -3.52 41.60 24.82
C VAL A 336 -4.07 41.39 23.41
N ILE A 337 -4.21 40.13 23.00
CA ILE A 337 -4.73 39.78 21.67
C ILE A 337 -6.23 40.08 21.66
N LYS A 338 -6.63 41.13 20.94
CA LYS A 338 -8.05 41.55 20.90
C LYS A 338 -8.96 40.56 20.17
N LYS A 339 -8.43 39.76 19.22
CA LYS A 339 -9.19 38.69 18.55
C LYS A 339 -8.25 37.63 17.92
N PRO A 340 -8.41 36.32 18.22
CA PRO A 340 -7.66 35.26 17.54
C PRO A 340 -8.26 35.04 16.14
N VAL A 341 -7.55 35.51 15.10
CA VAL A 341 -8.12 35.66 13.74
C VAL A 341 -8.60 34.32 13.15
N SER A 342 -7.84 33.23 13.28
CA SER A 342 -8.13 31.96 12.57
C SER A 342 -9.25 31.11 13.21
N MET A 343 -9.18 30.85 14.52
CA MET A 343 -10.10 29.95 15.24
C MET A 343 -11.49 30.57 15.43
N SER A 344 -11.55 31.87 15.75
CA SER A 344 -12.83 32.55 15.98
C SER A 344 -13.69 32.57 14.72
N GLU A 345 -13.10 32.75 13.53
CA GLU A 345 -13.79 32.68 12.25
C GLU A 345 -14.44 31.31 12.00
N ILE A 346 -13.77 30.22 12.37
CA ILE A 346 -14.32 28.87 12.24
C ILE A 346 -15.52 28.70 13.19
N MET A 347 -15.34 29.09 14.46
CA MET A 347 -16.30 28.80 15.52
C MET A 347 -17.52 29.75 15.53
N GLU A 348 -17.40 30.96 14.97
CA GLU A 348 -18.51 31.95 14.90
C GLU A 348 -19.54 31.61 13.80
N ARG A 349 -19.29 30.63 12.91
CA ARG A 349 -20.24 30.26 11.84
C ARG A 349 -21.38 29.39 12.37
N ASP A 350 -22.61 29.72 11.98
CA ASP A 350 -23.83 28.98 12.37
C ASP A 350 -23.77 27.49 12.07
N VAL A 351 -23.23 27.13 10.90
CA VAL A 351 -23.04 25.73 10.48
C VAL A 351 -22.11 24.95 11.40
N ASN A 352 -21.19 25.62 12.10
CA ASN A 352 -20.23 25.02 13.04
C ASN A 352 -20.70 25.07 14.51
N ARG A 353 -21.94 25.49 14.78
CA ARG A 353 -22.45 25.73 16.15
C ARG A 353 -22.21 24.60 17.15
N VAL A 354 -22.20 23.35 16.68
CA VAL A 354 -21.93 22.17 17.51
C VAL A 354 -20.46 22.08 17.90
N LEU A 355 -19.54 22.30 16.96
CA LEU A 355 -18.09 22.37 17.23
C LEU A 355 -17.75 23.57 18.11
N ALA A 356 -18.48 24.68 17.97
CA ALA A 356 -18.25 25.90 18.71
C ALA A 356 -18.71 25.87 20.19
N ASP A 357 -19.28 24.78 20.69
CA ASP A 357 -19.81 24.71 22.06
C ASP A 357 -18.75 24.96 23.15
N PRO A 358 -17.56 24.32 23.11
CA PRO A 358 -16.47 24.64 24.04
C PRO A 358 -15.97 26.09 23.89
N TYR A 359 -15.92 26.60 22.65
CA TYR A 359 -15.52 27.99 22.37
C TYR A 359 -16.49 29.02 22.96
N ARG A 360 -17.81 28.75 22.88
CA ARG A 360 -18.83 29.62 23.47
C ARG A 360 -18.73 29.66 25.00
N LYS A 361 -18.52 28.51 25.64
CA LYS A 361 -18.28 28.43 27.10
C LYS A 361 -17.02 29.20 27.51
N PHE A 362 -15.94 29.07 26.73
CA PHE A 362 -14.73 29.84 26.95
C PHE A 362 -14.98 31.36 26.86
N ARG A 363 -15.73 31.81 25.84
CA ARG A 363 -16.11 33.23 25.66
C ARG A 363 -16.93 33.79 26.83
N GLU A 364 -17.78 32.97 27.45
CA GLU A 364 -18.60 33.37 28.61
C GLU A 364 -17.76 33.72 29.85
N LEU A 365 -16.49 33.26 29.92
CA LEU A 365 -15.57 33.61 31.01
C LEU A 365 -15.17 35.09 31.01
N ASN A 366 -15.27 35.77 29.84
CA ASN A 366 -14.96 37.19 29.66
C ASN A 366 -13.55 37.58 30.14
N GLU A 367 -12.55 36.79 29.72
CA GLU A 367 -11.14 36.93 30.08
C GLU A 367 -10.29 37.56 28.97
N ASN A 368 -9.10 38.05 29.33
CA ASN A 368 -8.13 38.60 28.36
C ASN A 368 -7.35 37.47 27.70
N ILE A 369 -7.29 37.45 26.36
CA ILE A 369 -6.51 36.46 25.61
C ILE A 369 -5.04 36.88 25.61
N ILE A 370 -4.18 35.96 26.05
CA ILE A 370 -2.74 36.17 26.20
C ILE A 370 -1.91 35.37 25.20
N ALA A 371 -2.46 34.28 24.64
CA ALA A 371 -1.84 33.53 23.56
C ALA A 371 -2.92 32.84 22.70
N ALA A 372 -2.66 32.67 21.42
CA ALA A 372 -3.51 31.89 20.52
C ALA A 372 -2.68 31.32 19.37
N GLY A 373 -3.04 30.12 18.94
CA GLY A 373 -2.53 29.47 17.74
C GLY A 373 -3.67 28.97 16.85
N GLU A 374 -3.34 28.13 15.88
CA GLU A 374 -4.36 27.55 14.98
C GLU A 374 -5.35 26.65 15.73
N ASN A 375 -4.87 25.91 16.73
CA ASN A 375 -5.62 24.88 17.45
C ASN A 375 -5.78 25.15 18.96
N TYR A 376 -5.36 26.33 19.44
CA TYR A 376 -5.45 26.65 20.86
C TYR A 376 -5.68 28.14 21.13
N ILE A 377 -6.29 28.43 22.27
CA ILE A 377 -6.48 29.79 22.82
C ILE A 377 -6.19 29.75 24.33
N VAL A 378 -5.46 30.74 24.84
CA VAL A 378 -5.15 30.90 26.25
C VAL A 378 -5.62 32.27 26.72
N SER A 379 -6.36 32.32 27.83
CA SER A 379 -6.79 33.55 28.49
C SER A 379 -6.56 33.57 29.99
N THR A 380 -6.60 34.75 30.56
CA THR A 380 -6.56 34.98 32.00
C THR A 380 -7.47 36.15 32.40
N LYS A 381 -8.00 36.11 33.62
CA LYS A 381 -8.72 37.23 34.24
C LYS A 381 -7.78 38.38 34.66
N CYS A 382 -6.48 38.15 34.73
CA CYS A 382 -5.54 39.14 35.27
C CYS A 382 -5.42 40.38 34.37
N LYS A 383 -5.32 41.56 34.98
CA LYS A 383 -5.11 42.86 34.29
C LYS A 383 -3.66 43.34 34.35
N PHE A 384 -2.82 42.76 35.21
CA PHE A 384 -1.44 43.21 35.45
C PHE A 384 -0.49 42.01 35.62
N PRO A 385 0.78 42.11 35.18
CA PRO A 385 1.79 41.05 35.34
C PRO A 385 2.07 40.70 36.81
N GLY A 386 2.43 39.44 37.09
CA GLY A 386 3.04 39.02 38.37
C GLY A 386 2.15 38.35 39.42
N VAL A 387 0.81 38.30 39.26
CA VAL A 387 -0.07 37.50 40.14
C VAL A 387 -1.20 36.86 39.33
N LEU A 388 -0.90 35.77 38.62
CA LEU A 388 -1.91 35.06 37.84
C LEU A 388 -2.75 34.17 38.77
N ASN A 389 -4.02 34.54 38.96
CA ASN A 389 -4.97 33.82 39.82
C ASN A 389 -5.84 32.80 39.08
N SER A 390 -6.02 32.98 37.76
CA SER A 390 -6.73 32.03 36.89
C SER A 390 -6.12 31.99 35.50
N LEU A 391 -6.09 30.79 34.89
CA LEU A 391 -5.68 30.55 33.51
C LEU A 391 -6.69 29.63 32.84
N SER A 392 -7.14 29.99 31.64
CA SER A 392 -8.07 29.21 30.84
C SER A 392 -7.42 28.84 29.52
N ILE A 393 -7.41 27.56 29.17
CA ILE A 393 -6.80 27.03 27.95
C ILE A 393 -7.84 26.22 27.18
N LEU A 394 -8.09 26.60 25.94
CA LEU A 394 -8.98 25.91 25.02
C LEU A 394 -8.17 25.30 23.89
N VAL A 395 -8.32 24.00 23.63
CA VAL A 395 -7.64 23.29 22.55
C VAL A 395 -8.63 22.53 21.66
N TYR A 396 -8.32 22.38 20.37
CA TYR A 396 -9.09 21.61 19.39
C TYR A 396 -8.20 20.70 18.54
N ASN A 397 -8.67 19.49 18.22
CA ASN A 397 -7.99 18.57 17.31
C ASN A 397 -8.56 18.63 15.89
N PHE A 398 -7.91 19.42 15.04
CA PHE A 398 -8.04 19.35 13.59
C PHE A 398 -6.74 19.82 12.92
N ASP A 399 -6.43 19.30 11.73
CA ASP A 399 -5.28 19.74 10.94
C ASP A 399 -5.60 21.00 10.10
N GLU A 400 -4.58 21.58 9.46
CA GLU A 400 -4.73 22.80 8.65
C GLU A 400 -5.75 22.60 7.51
N ASN A 401 -5.79 21.41 6.90
CA ASN A 401 -6.71 21.09 5.81
C ASN A 401 -8.16 21.02 6.32
N THR A 402 -8.38 20.34 7.44
CA THR A 402 -9.66 20.24 8.11
C THR A 402 -10.12 21.62 8.57
N GLY A 403 -9.22 22.45 9.13
CA GLY A 403 -9.48 23.85 9.43
C GLY A 403 -9.93 24.64 8.20
N LYS A 404 -9.24 24.50 7.05
CA LYS A 404 -9.65 25.11 5.76
C LYS A 404 -11.02 24.61 5.28
N ASN A 405 -11.32 23.32 5.46
CA ASN A 405 -12.61 22.75 5.09
C ASN A 405 -13.73 23.28 5.99
N LEU A 406 -13.52 23.34 7.30
CA LEU A 406 -14.46 23.93 8.28
C LEU A 406 -14.81 25.39 7.97
N ARG A 407 -13.87 26.16 7.41
CA ARG A 407 -14.12 27.54 6.92
C ARG A 407 -15.01 27.60 5.67
N LYS A 408 -15.11 26.53 4.89
CA LYS A 408 -15.83 26.49 3.61
C LYS A 408 -17.16 25.75 3.67
N ILE A 409 -17.47 25.04 4.76
CA ILE A 409 -18.68 24.22 4.80
C ILE A 409 -19.94 25.07 4.59
N MET A 410 -20.94 24.46 3.94
CA MET A 410 -22.23 25.08 3.65
C MET A 410 -23.41 24.30 4.23
N SER A 411 -23.22 23.05 4.66
CA SER A 411 -24.28 22.18 5.17
C SER A 411 -23.90 21.41 6.43
N ARG A 412 -24.91 20.95 7.18
CA ARG A 412 -24.74 20.08 8.35
C ARG A 412 -24.24 18.68 7.98
N ASP A 413 -24.59 18.20 6.78
CA ASP A 413 -24.14 16.90 6.28
C ASP A 413 -22.64 16.92 5.98
N ASP A 414 -22.12 18.04 5.45
CA ASP A 414 -20.68 18.24 5.28
C ASP A 414 -19.94 18.25 6.61
N LEU A 415 -20.48 18.94 7.62
CA LEU A 415 -19.92 18.91 8.96
C LEU A 415 -19.90 17.48 9.53
N MET A 416 -21.01 16.76 9.40
CA MET A 416 -21.12 15.38 9.87
C MET A 416 -20.10 14.48 9.17
N ARG A 417 -19.91 14.64 7.87
CA ARG A 417 -18.90 13.91 7.09
C ARG A 417 -17.49 14.21 7.58
N ILE A 418 -17.14 15.47 7.83
CA ILE A 418 -15.82 15.85 8.36
C ILE A 418 -15.59 15.23 9.74
N VAL A 419 -16.53 15.38 10.66
CA VAL A 419 -16.41 14.85 12.03
C VAL A 419 -16.34 13.32 12.03
N ARG A 420 -17.07 12.64 11.14
CA ARG A 420 -16.99 11.18 11.00
C ARG A 420 -15.66 10.70 10.43
N ASN A 421 -15.13 11.41 9.44
CA ASN A 421 -14.00 10.90 8.65
C ASN A 421 -12.63 11.34 9.18
N TYR A 422 -12.56 12.36 10.05
CA TYR A 422 -11.31 12.79 10.65
C TYR A 422 -10.95 11.88 11.84
N GLU A 423 -9.83 11.18 11.73
CA GLU A 423 -9.32 10.18 12.69
C GLU A 423 -7.92 10.52 13.23
N ASN A 424 -7.30 11.63 12.81
CA ASN A 424 -5.93 11.92 13.18
C ASN A 424 -5.79 12.14 14.70
N GLU A 425 -4.68 11.68 15.26
CA GLU A 425 -4.31 11.90 16.65
C GLU A 425 -3.56 13.22 16.81
N MET A 426 -3.85 13.99 17.87
CA MET A 426 -3.08 15.17 18.25
C MET A 426 -2.85 15.23 19.75
N GLU A 427 -1.59 15.45 20.13
CA GLU A 427 -1.17 15.67 21.51
C GLU A 427 -0.92 17.16 21.77
N PHE A 428 -1.42 17.68 22.90
CA PHE A 428 -1.01 18.98 23.44
C PHE A 428 -0.30 18.79 24.78
N LEU A 429 0.83 19.48 24.91
CA LEU A 429 1.59 19.60 26.16
C LEU A 429 1.59 21.07 26.56
N VAL A 430 0.82 21.41 27.59
CA VAL A 430 0.76 22.77 28.12
C VAL A 430 1.64 22.86 29.35
N ARG A 431 2.62 23.76 29.34
CA ARG A 431 3.52 24.02 30.45
C ARG A 431 3.37 25.47 30.88
N CYS A 432 2.93 25.66 32.12
CA CYS A 432 2.81 26.97 32.74
C CYS A 432 3.95 27.13 33.75
N THR A 433 4.88 28.06 33.54
CA THR A 433 5.99 28.38 34.45
C THR A 433 5.69 29.65 35.24
N GLY A 434 6.17 29.74 36.48
CA GLY A 434 5.85 30.81 37.42
C GLY A 434 4.55 30.65 38.20
N LEU A 435 3.96 29.45 38.22
CA LEU A 435 2.82 29.13 39.09
C LEU A 435 3.30 28.50 40.40
N SER A 436 3.20 29.25 41.50
CA SER A 436 3.48 28.74 42.85
C SER A 436 2.24 28.77 43.74
N GLY A 437 1.89 27.64 44.35
CA GLY A 437 0.75 27.51 45.26
C GLY A 437 -0.15 26.31 44.97
N ASN A 438 -1.34 26.34 45.57
CA ASN A 438 -2.38 25.34 45.37
C ASN A 438 -3.33 25.79 44.26
N PHE A 439 -3.61 24.89 43.32
CA PHE A 439 -4.48 25.15 42.18
C PHE A 439 -5.55 24.08 42.04
N ARG A 440 -6.74 24.49 41.61
CA ARG A 440 -7.82 23.64 41.14
C ARG A 440 -7.79 23.62 39.62
N VAL A 441 -7.78 22.43 39.04
CA VAL A 441 -7.84 22.24 37.59
C VAL A 441 -9.15 21.55 37.23
N ILE A 442 -9.94 22.22 36.39
CA ILE A 442 -11.21 21.74 35.85
C ILE A 442 -11.04 21.49 34.36
N ARG A 443 -11.41 20.30 33.88
CA ARG A 443 -11.31 19.90 32.48
C ARG A 443 -12.70 19.60 31.95
N TYR A 444 -13.12 20.33 30.92
CA TYR A 444 -14.34 20.11 30.16
C TYR A 444 -13.96 19.56 28.79
N ARG A 445 -14.26 18.28 28.52
CA ARG A 445 -13.77 17.58 27.33
C ARG A 445 -14.92 17.09 26.44
N MET A 446 -14.83 17.40 25.15
CA MET A 446 -15.72 16.95 24.08
C MET A 446 -14.96 16.06 23.10
N GLU A 447 -15.45 14.84 22.92
CA GLU A 447 -14.88 13.86 22.02
C GLU A 447 -15.76 13.70 20.77
N LYS A 448 -15.24 12.96 19.78
CA LYS A 448 -15.86 12.75 18.48
C LYS A 448 -17.31 12.28 18.62
N GLU A 449 -17.55 11.32 19.50
CA GLU A 449 -18.87 10.74 19.76
C GLU A 449 -19.84 11.80 20.32
N ASN A 450 -19.37 12.69 21.20
CA ASN A 450 -20.19 13.77 21.73
C ASN A 450 -20.59 14.75 20.61
N PHE A 451 -19.65 15.10 19.72
CA PHE A 451 -19.94 15.95 18.58
C PHE A 451 -20.90 15.28 17.61
N LEU A 452 -20.67 14.02 17.24
CA LEU A 452 -21.55 13.26 16.35
C LEU A 452 -22.95 13.12 16.92
N ALA A 453 -23.10 12.85 18.21
CA ALA A 453 -24.40 12.79 18.87
C ALA A 453 -25.11 14.16 18.79
N LYS A 454 -24.42 15.26 19.14
CA LYS A 454 -25.00 16.62 19.02
C LYS A 454 -25.38 16.97 17.58
N ILE A 455 -24.55 16.62 16.59
CA ILE A 455 -24.82 16.83 15.15
C ILE A 455 -25.93 15.91 14.66
N ALA A 456 -26.11 14.70 15.18
CA ALA A 456 -27.19 13.81 14.76
C ALA A 456 -28.55 14.27 15.30
N HIS A 457 -28.60 14.66 16.58
CA HIS A 457 -29.86 15.00 17.23
C HIS A 457 -30.38 16.38 16.84
N GLY A 458 -29.49 17.37 16.62
CA GLY A 458 -29.88 18.69 16.14
C GLY A 458 -30.79 19.44 17.12
N PHE A 459 -30.58 20.75 17.26
CA PHE A 459 -31.63 21.59 17.81
C PHE A 459 -32.77 21.63 16.78
N ASN A 460 -33.81 20.82 16.96
CA ASN A 460 -35.03 20.87 16.16
C ASN A 460 -36.21 21.10 17.11
N PRO A 461 -36.72 22.34 17.27
CA PRO A 461 -37.80 22.65 18.20
C PRO A 461 -39.11 21.91 17.90
N ASP A 462 -39.24 21.30 16.70
CA ASP A 462 -40.49 20.71 16.21
C ASP A 462 -40.58 19.18 16.27
N LYS A 463 -39.57 18.47 16.80
CA LYS A 463 -39.69 17.03 17.05
C LYS A 463 -39.98 16.77 18.53
N ARG A 464 -41.19 16.28 18.82
CA ARG A 464 -41.53 15.65 20.10
C ARG A 464 -40.72 14.37 20.27
N SER A 465 -39.51 14.49 20.80
CA SER A 465 -38.73 13.36 21.30
C SER A 465 -39.28 12.86 22.64
N SER A 466 -39.26 11.55 22.87
CA SER A 466 -39.69 10.99 24.14
C SER A 466 -38.74 11.37 25.29
N LEU A 467 -39.21 11.41 26.54
CA LEU A 467 -38.36 11.69 27.72
C LEU A 467 -37.15 10.74 27.82
N ARG A 468 -37.34 9.46 27.48
CA ARG A 468 -36.28 8.44 27.50
C ARG A 468 -35.23 8.70 26.42
N GLU A 469 -35.67 9.07 25.23
CA GLU A 469 -34.78 9.40 24.12
C GLU A 469 -33.99 10.68 24.41
N ASN A 470 -34.63 11.70 24.98
CA ASN A 470 -33.94 12.90 25.47
C ASN A 470 -32.91 12.59 26.55
N PHE A 471 -33.22 11.67 27.47
CA PHE A 471 -32.29 11.25 28.52
C PHE A 471 -31.08 10.48 27.96
N ILE A 472 -31.32 9.50 27.08
CA ILE A 472 -30.25 8.73 26.42
C ILE A 472 -29.38 9.66 25.57
N ASN A 473 -29.99 10.54 24.79
CA ASN A 473 -29.27 11.51 23.96
C ASN A 473 -28.44 12.46 24.82
N LYS A 474 -28.97 12.90 25.97
CA LYS A 474 -28.22 13.73 26.93
C LYS A 474 -27.01 12.98 27.49
N MET A 475 -27.16 11.72 27.89
CA MET A 475 -26.03 10.91 28.40
C MET A 475 -24.93 10.69 27.35
N ILE A 476 -25.29 10.53 26.07
CA ILE A 476 -24.32 10.30 24.98
C ILE A 476 -23.66 11.61 24.53
N SER A 477 -24.42 12.72 24.54
CA SER A 477 -23.97 14.01 24.01
C SER A 477 -23.33 14.94 25.03
N GLU A 478 -23.41 14.62 26.33
CA GLU A 478 -22.81 15.46 27.35
C GLU A 478 -21.29 15.27 27.48
N PRO A 479 -20.56 16.38 27.62
CA PRO A 479 -19.11 16.42 27.75
C PRO A 479 -18.66 15.89 29.12
N ASN A 480 -17.46 15.32 29.17
CA ASN A 480 -16.87 14.82 30.40
C ASN A 480 -16.25 15.99 31.19
N ILE A 481 -16.72 16.22 32.43
CA ILE A 481 -16.15 17.20 33.36
C ILE A 481 -15.32 16.48 34.44
N ARG A 482 -14.06 16.88 34.62
CA ARG A 482 -13.18 16.36 35.67
C ARG A 482 -12.57 17.50 36.48
N THR A 483 -12.50 17.32 37.80
CA THR A 483 -11.92 18.30 38.73
C THR A 483 -10.81 17.64 39.53
N SER A 484 -9.70 18.36 39.70
CA SER A 484 -8.49 17.88 40.38
C SER A 484 -7.79 19.04 41.10
N SER A 485 -7.00 18.74 42.13
CA SER A 485 -6.21 19.73 42.87
C SER A 485 -4.73 19.43 42.72
N TYR A 486 -3.92 20.45 42.52
CA TYR A 486 -2.47 20.35 42.31
C TYR A 486 -1.73 21.34 43.22
N ILE A 487 -0.56 20.92 43.70
CA ILE A 487 0.40 21.78 44.39
C ILE A 487 1.56 21.97 43.43
N SER A 488 1.89 23.22 43.10
CA SER A 488 3.07 23.54 42.28
C SER A 488 4.01 24.48 43.01
N SER A 489 5.31 24.25 42.86
CA SER A 489 6.37 25.12 43.37
C SER A 489 6.86 26.14 42.33
N ASP A 490 6.63 25.88 41.03
CA ASP A 490 7.16 26.70 39.94
C ASP A 490 6.46 26.43 38.60
N ALA A 491 6.27 25.16 38.23
CA ALA A 491 5.65 24.79 36.96
C ALA A 491 4.45 23.85 37.12
N LEU A 492 3.41 24.05 36.32
CA LEU A 492 2.27 23.15 36.18
C LEU A 492 2.20 22.67 34.72
N SER A 493 2.23 21.35 34.52
CA SER A 493 2.13 20.75 33.18
C SER A 493 0.82 19.98 33.02
N VAL A 494 0.11 20.23 31.92
CA VAL A 494 -1.12 19.53 31.56
C VAL A 494 -0.94 18.88 30.20
N ARG A 495 -1.21 17.57 30.14
CA ARG A 495 -1.17 16.77 28.91
C ARG A 495 -2.58 16.41 28.47
N THR A 496 -2.84 16.52 27.17
CA THR A 496 -4.08 16.02 26.55
C THR A 496 -3.80 15.40 25.19
N ILE A 497 -4.54 14.33 24.89
CA ILE A 497 -4.46 13.59 23.63
C ILE A 497 -5.89 13.42 23.13
N PHE A 498 -6.10 13.67 21.83
CA PHE A 498 -7.35 13.42 21.13
C PHE A 498 -7.12 12.47 19.97
N GLU A 499 -8.04 11.53 19.78
CA GLU A 499 -8.20 10.76 18.54
C GLU A 499 -9.44 11.30 17.81
N GLY A 500 -9.30 11.64 16.52
CA GLY A 500 -10.36 12.28 15.75
C GLY A 500 -10.76 13.68 16.26
N VAL A 501 -11.90 14.22 15.79
CA VAL A 501 -12.29 15.59 16.15
C VAL A 501 -12.61 15.69 17.64
N GLY A 502 -11.89 16.56 18.34
CA GLY A 502 -11.99 16.73 19.79
C GLY A 502 -11.74 18.16 20.24
N ALA A 503 -12.20 18.49 21.44
CA ALA A 503 -11.94 19.78 22.08
C ALA A 503 -11.89 19.66 23.60
N GLU A 504 -11.06 20.47 24.26
CA GLU A 504 -11.02 20.53 25.72
C GLU A 504 -10.77 21.95 26.20
N LEU A 505 -11.55 22.35 27.21
CA LEU A 505 -11.38 23.59 27.96
C LEU A 505 -10.84 23.23 29.35
N ILE A 506 -9.65 23.75 29.66
CA ILE A 506 -8.92 23.55 30.89
C ILE A 506 -8.94 24.87 31.67
N LEU A 507 -9.48 24.85 32.89
CA LEU A 507 -9.50 26.00 33.80
C LEU A 507 -8.57 25.70 34.97
N ILE A 508 -7.67 26.62 35.28
CA ILE A 508 -6.68 26.50 36.35
C ILE A 508 -6.88 27.70 37.27
N ASP A 509 -7.43 27.46 38.45
CA ASP A 509 -7.74 28.50 39.44
C ASP A 509 -6.91 28.31 40.70
N ARG A 510 -6.33 29.38 41.25
CA ARG A 510 -5.66 29.32 42.55
C ARG A 510 -6.68 29.11 43.68
N ILE A 511 -6.36 28.23 44.63
CA ILE A 511 -7.20 27.89 45.80
C ILE A 511 -6.91 28.81 46.98
#